data_AF-A0A0S8G294-F1
#
_entry.id   AF-A0A0S8G294-F1
#
_cell.length_a   1.000
_cell.length_b   1.000
_cell.length_c   1.000
_cell.angle_alpha   90.00
_cell.angle_beta   90.00
_cell.angle_gamma   90.00
#
_symmetry.space_group_name_H-M   'P 1'
#
loop_
_entity.id
_entity.type
_entity.pdbx_description
1 polymer ?
#
loop_
_entity_poly.entity_id
_entity_poly.type
_entity_poly.pdbx_seq_one_letter_code
_entity_poly.pdbx_strand_id
1 'polypeptide(L)'
;MSKRKKKKDEFPISFETFKYPGEWALHALKQSEPNCFNGIVSVRKFRITVERIDEPDEVIRERLQKLWDKSNNSHDWGPLRAVAKEFGLKLSH
;
A
#
# COMPACT_ATOMS: atom_id res chain seq x y z
N MET A 1 -24.01 13.17 -20.87
CA MET A 1 -23.04 12.41 -20.03
C MET A 1 -21.64 12.60 -20.62
N SER A 2 -20.74 13.30 -19.92
CA SER A 2 -19.40 13.58 -20.42
C SER A 2 -18.52 12.32 -20.36
N LYS A 3 -17.99 11.88 -21.51
CA LYS A 3 -17.02 10.77 -21.57
C LYS A 3 -15.72 11.23 -20.92
N ARG A 4 -15.44 10.75 -19.71
CA ARG A 4 -14.15 10.96 -19.03
C ARG A 4 -13.06 10.36 -19.92
N LYS A 5 -12.27 11.19 -20.61
CA LYS A 5 -11.11 10.75 -21.39
C LYS A 5 -10.21 9.93 -20.45
N LYS A 6 -9.98 8.64 -20.74
CA LYS A 6 -9.01 7.84 -20.00
C LYS A 6 -7.65 8.53 -20.16
N LYS A 7 -7.09 8.98 -19.05
CA LYS A 7 -5.73 9.51 -19.00
C LYS A 7 -4.81 8.38 -19.44
N LYS A 8 -3.90 8.65 -20.37
CA LYS A 8 -2.92 7.67 -20.82
C LYS A 8 -1.91 7.52 -19.68
N ASP A 9 -1.74 6.32 -19.17
CA ASP A 9 -0.74 6.06 -18.14
C ASP A 9 0.66 6.22 -18.77
N GLU A 10 1.45 7.14 -18.24
CA GLU A 10 2.83 7.38 -18.66
C GLU A 10 3.76 6.56 -17.76
N PHE A 11 4.76 5.92 -18.37
CA PHE A 11 5.70 5.04 -17.68
C PHE A 11 7.08 5.71 -17.54
N PRO A 12 7.83 5.45 -16.45
CA PRO A 12 7.52 4.53 -15.35
C PRO A 12 6.50 5.12 -14.35
N ILE A 13 5.60 4.27 -13.84
CA ILE A 13 4.69 4.63 -12.74
C ILE A 13 5.40 4.29 -11.44
N SER A 14 5.65 5.30 -10.60
CA SER A 14 6.22 5.13 -9.25
C SER A 14 5.30 5.79 -8.23
N PHE A 15 5.07 5.12 -7.11
CA PHE A 15 4.30 5.67 -5.99
C PHE A 15 4.72 4.97 -4.69
N GLU A 16 4.60 5.70 -3.58
CA GLU A 16 4.80 5.17 -2.23
C GLU A 16 3.45 4.76 -1.63
N THR A 17 3.41 3.66 -0.89
CA THR A 17 2.19 3.19 -0.23
C THR A 17 2.50 2.56 1.12
N PHE A 18 1.60 2.77 2.07
CA PHE A 18 1.64 2.10 3.38
C PHE A 18 1.05 0.69 3.35
N LYS A 19 0.39 0.31 2.24
CA LYS A 19 -0.22 -1.01 2.11
C LYS A 19 0.85 -2.04 1.76
N TYR A 20 1.04 -3.01 2.63
CA TYR A 20 1.82 -4.19 2.30
C TYR A 20 1.19 -4.93 1.10
N PRO A 21 1.94 -5.20 0.02
CA PRO A 21 1.45 -6.02 -1.08
C PRO A 21 1.40 -7.49 -0.61
N GLY A 22 0.29 -7.85 0.03
CA GLY A 22 0.04 -9.22 0.46
C GLY A 22 0.02 -10.21 -0.71
N GLU A 23 0.00 -11.50 -0.40
CA GLU A 23 0.11 -12.59 -1.38
C GLU A 23 -0.89 -12.47 -2.54
N TRP A 24 -2.14 -12.10 -2.26
CA TRP A 24 -3.16 -11.89 -3.28
C TRP A 24 -2.78 -10.78 -4.28
N ALA A 25 -2.25 -9.66 -3.80
CA ALA A 25 -1.81 -8.57 -4.66
C ALA A 25 -0.59 -8.98 -5.50
N LEU A 26 0.36 -9.71 -4.90
CA LEU A 26 1.50 -10.26 -5.63
C LEU A 26 1.06 -11.28 -6.68
N HIS A 27 0.08 -12.13 -6.37
CA HIS A 27 -0.46 -13.10 -7.31
C HIS A 27 -1.16 -12.41 -8.49
N ALA A 28 -1.91 -11.33 -8.22
CA ALA A 28 -2.52 -10.52 -9.28
C ALA A 28 -1.49 -9.85 -10.20
N LEU A 29 -0.25 -9.62 -9.71
CA LEU A 29 0.86 -9.08 -10.50
C LEU A 29 1.66 -10.15 -11.24
N LYS A 30 1.51 -11.43 -10.87
CA LYS A 30 2.22 -12.55 -11.48
C LYS A 30 1.42 -13.06 -12.68
N GLN A 31 1.86 -12.70 -13.88
CA GLN A 31 1.42 -13.30 -15.13
C GLN A 31 2.65 -13.88 -15.84
N SER A 32 2.75 -15.21 -15.93
CA SER A 32 3.92 -15.90 -16.48
C SER A 32 4.00 -15.82 -18.01
N GLU A 33 2.85 -15.69 -18.67
CA GLU A 33 2.71 -15.70 -20.12
C GLU A 33 1.78 -14.58 -20.61
N PRO A 34 1.81 -14.18 -21.89
CA PRO A 34 0.83 -13.27 -22.44
C PRO A 34 -0.61 -13.76 -22.25
N ASN A 35 -1.56 -12.85 -22.03
CA ASN A 35 -2.96 -13.20 -21.77
C ASN A 35 -3.92 -12.32 -22.59
N CYS A 36 -5.08 -12.86 -22.93
CA CYS A 36 -6.21 -12.15 -23.53
C CYS A 36 -7.51 -12.62 -22.87
N PHE A 37 -7.68 -12.27 -21.59
CA PHE A 37 -8.85 -12.67 -20.81
C PHE A 37 -9.86 -11.52 -20.71
N ASN A 38 -11.13 -11.79 -21.00
CA ASN A 38 -12.23 -10.79 -20.96
C ASN A 38 -11.92 -9.49 -21.75
N GLY A 39 -11.24 -9.61 -22.89
CA GLY A 39 -10.86 -8.47 -23.73
C GLY A 39 -9.69 -7.63 -23.17
N ILE A 40 -9.07 -8.05 -22.06
CA ILE A 40 -7.86 -7.44 -21.52
C ILE A 40 -6.66 -8.17 -22.11
N VAL A 41 -5.90 -7.47 -22.96
CA VAL A 41 -4.71 -8.01 -23.63
C VAL A 41 -3.45 -7.57 -22.89
N SER A 42 -2.72 -8.53 -22.34
CA SER A 42 -1.46 -8.34 -21.62
C SER A 42 -0.33 -9.04 -22.37
N VAL A 43 0.41 -8.31 -23.20
CA VAL A 43 1.52 -8.85 -24.03
C VAL A 43 2.89 -8.25 -23.70
N ARG A 44 2.91 -7.16 -22.92
CA ARG A 44 4.13 -6.50 -22.49
C ARG A 44 4.59 -7.11 -21.18
N LYS A 45 5.87 -7.46 -21.11
CA LYS A 45 6.51 -7.92 -19.87
C LYS A 45 6.97 -6.71 -19.07
N PHE A 46 6.76 -6.76 -17.75
CA PHE A 46 7.21 -5.74 -16.82
C PHE A 46 8.09 -6.39 -15.76
N ARG A 47 9.17 -5.72 -15.35
CA ARG A 47 9.92 -6.07 -14.15
C ARG A 47 9.41 -5.21 -13.01
N ILE A 48 8.91 -5.85 -11.96
CA ILE A 48 8.45 -5.18 -10.74
C ILE A 48 9.51 -5.41 -9.68
N THR A 49 9.99 -4.33 -9.08
CA THR A 49 10.88 -4.37 -7.92
C THR A 49 10.13 -3.71 -6.77
N VAL A 50 10.01 -4.41 -5.65
CA VAL A 50 9.39 -3.87 -4.44
C VAL A 50 10.49 -3.71 -3.41
N GLU A 51 10.72 -2.47 -3.00
CA GLU A 51 11.73 -2.13 -2.01
C GLU A 51 11.01 -1.58 -0.79
N ARG A 52 11.39 -2.09 0.39
CA ARG A 52 10.95 -1.51 1.65
C ARG A 52 11.73 -0.21 1.84
N ILE A 53 11.01 0.88 2.06
CA ILE A 53 11.61 2.15 2.47
C ILE A 53 11.71 2.09 3.99
N ASP A 54 12.92 1.88 4.50
CA ASP A 54 13.17 1.98 5.92
C ASP A 54 13.17 3.45 6.33
N GLU A 55 12.37 3.75 7.33
CA GLU A 55 12.22 5.10 7.87
C GLU A 55 12.69 5.11 9.32
N PRO A 56 13.20 6.24 9.82
CA PRO A 56 13.52 6.37 11.22
C PRO A 56 12.30 6.06 12.09
N ASP A 57 12.52 5.36 13.21
CA ASP A 57 11.46 5.01 14.14
C ASP A 57 10.66 6.25 14.58
N GLU A 58 11.30 7.42 14.71
CA GLU A 58 10.65 8.69 15.06
C GLU A 58 9.53 9.06 14.08
N VAL A 59 9.75 8.87 12.78
CA VAL A 59 8.77 9.15 11.72
C VAL A 59 7.59 8.19 11.83
N ILE A 60 7.87 6.92 12.11
CA ILE A 60 6.85 5.88 12.28
C ILE A 60 6.02 6.15 13.55
N ARG A 61 6.67 6.49 14.66
CA ARG A 61 6.01 6.89 15.92
C ARG A 61 5.10 8.10 15.71
N GLU A 62 5.56 9.14 15.00
CA GLU A 62 4.75 10.32 14.71
C GLU A 62 3.48 9.96 13.93
N ARG A 63 3.60 9.05 12.95
CA ARG A 63 2.43 8.58 12.18
C ARG A 63 1.49 7.73 13.01
N LEU A 64 2.00 6.85 13.85
CA LEU A 64 1.17 6.05 14.76
C LEU A 64 0.42 6.93 15.75
N GLN A 65 1.08 7.97 16.30
CA GLN A 65 0.41 8.95 17.15
C GLN A 65 -0.68 9.70 16.38
N LYS A 66 -0.40 10.19 15.17
CA LYS A 66 -1.42 10.86 14.32
C LYS A 66 -2.60 9.95 13.98
N LEU A 67 -2.35 8.67 13.74
CA LEU A 67 -3.41 7.68 13.50
C LEU A 67 -4.24 7.44 14.75
N TRP A 68 -3.59 7.34 15.91
CA TRP A 68 -4.23 7.22 17.20
C TRP A 68 -5.13 8.43 17.51
N ASP A 69 -4.59 9.64 17.38
CA ASP A 69 -5.30 10.89 17.67
C ASP A 69 -6.53 11.10 16.78
N LYS A 70 -6.49 10.55 15.56
CA LYS A 70 -7.60 10.62 14.59
C LYS A 70 -8.56 9.43 14.68
N SER A 71 -8.17 8.34 15.35
CA SER A 71 -9.00 7.14 15.41
C SER A 71 -10.09 7.30 16.46
N ASN A 72 -11.32 7.46 15.99
CA ASN A 72 -12.52 7.42 16.80
C ASN A 72 -13.13 6.01 16.87
N ASN A 73 -12.47 5.01 16.29
CA ASN A 73 -12.95 3.63 16.23
C ASN A 73 -12.17 2.76 17.22
N SER A 74 -12.87 2.27 18.25
CA SER A 74 -12.25 1.44 19.30
C SER A 74 -11.64 0.14 18.77
N HIS A 75 -12.07 -0.35 17.61
CA HIS A 75 -11.49 -1.53 16.97
C HIS A 75 -10.05 -1.31 16.49
N ASP A 76 -9.66 -0.07 16.21
CA ASP A 76 -8.30 0.25 15.76
C ASP A 76 -7.31 0.30 16.94
N TRP A 77 -7.81 0.47 18.16
CA TRP A 77 -6.97 0.76 19.31
C TRP A 77 -6.05 -0.38 19.73
N GLY A 78 -6.54 -1.62 19.62
CA GLY A 78 -5.74 -2.82 19.88
C GLY A 78 -4.57 -2.94 18.88
N PRO A 79 -4.87 -2.97 17.57
CA PRO A 79 -3.86 -3.00 16.52
C PRO A 79 -2.84 -1.85 16.61
N LEU A 80 -3.29 -0.61 16.79
CA LEU A 80 -2.40 0.55 16.87
C LEU A 80 -1.46 0.45 18.08
N ARG A 81 -1.95 0.02 19.25
CA ARG A 81 -1.09 -0.20 20.44
C ARG A 81 -0.09 -1.32 20.23
N ALA A 82 -0.47 -2.40 19.57
CA ALA A 82 0.41 -3.52 19.28
C ALA A 82 1.60 -3.06 18.41
N VAL A 83 1.32 -2.33 17.32
CA VAL A 83 2.36 -1.80 16.43
C VAL A 83 3.17 -0.72 17.14
N ALA A 84 2.54 0.21 17.86
CA ALA A 84 3.25 1.26 18.61
C ALA A 84 4.27 0.68 19.60
N LYS A 85 3.95 -0.45 20.24
CA LYS A 85 4.87 -1.14 21.15
C LYS A 85 6.14 -1.63 20.44
N GLU A 86 6.05 -2.07 19.19
CA GLU A 86 7.20 -2.49 18.38
C GLU A 86 8.19 -1.33 18.18
N PHE A 87 7.68 -0.11 18.09
CA PHE A 87 8.47 1.12 17.95
C PHE A 87 8.74 1.82 19.30
N GLY A 88 8.44 1.21 20.45
CA GLY A 88 8.66 1.81 21.77
C GLY A 88 7.73 2.99 22.11
N LEU A 89 6.64 3.18 21.37
CA LEU A 89 5.62 4.19 21.61
C LEU A 89 4.50 3.62 22.49
N LYS A 90 4.14 4.35 23.55
CA LYS A 90 2.97 4.04 24.37
C LYS A 90 1.82 4.97 23.98
N LEU A 91 0.76 4.39 23.40
CA LEU A 91 -0.48 5.10 23.13
C LEU A 91 -1.42 4.94 24.34
N SER A 92 -1.78 6.06 24.95
CA SER A 92 -2.65 6.11 26.13
C SER A 92 -3.89 6.93 25.84
N HIS A 93 -5.04 6.44 26.31
CA HIS A 93 -6.24 7.23 26.49
C HIS A 93 -6.72 7.10 27.94
#